data_AF-A0A383F4Q0-F1
#
_entry.id   AF-A0A383F4Q0-F1
#
_cell.length_a   1.000
_cell.length_b   1.000
_cell.length_c   1.000
_cell.angle_alpha   90.00
_cell.angle_beta   90.00
_cell.angle_gamma   90.00
#
_symmetry.space_group_name_H-M   'P 1'
#
loop_
_entity.id
_entity.type
_entity.pdbx_description
1 polymer ?
#
loop_
_entity_poly.entity_id
_entity_poly.type
_entity_poly.pdbx_seq_one_letter_code
_entity_poly.pdbx_strand_id
1 'polypeptide(L)'
;VLTTLLLTVLLVYVVAPQQAASQTFNVGQPVTPAAVKEWGVNISPSGDGLPAGGSTATEGRRIYQQRCTRCHGINGTEGPDSV
;
A
#
# COMPACT_ATOMS: atom_id res chain seq x y z
N VAL A 1 2.71 -46.83 -21.60
CA VAL A 1 2.39 -46.41 -20.22
C VAL A 1 3.49 -45.53 -19.62
N LEU A 2 4.75 -46.00 -19.55
CA LEU A 2 5.87 -45.19 -19.05
C LEU A 2 6.19 -43.99 -19.97
N THR A 3 6.25 -44.21 -21.28
CA THR A 3 6.48 -43.16 -22.28
C THR A 3 5.37 -42.12 -22.32
N THR A 4 4.12 -42.54 -22.17
CA THR A 4 2.96 -41.64 -22.07
C THR A 4 2.99 -40.83 -20.77
N LEU A 5 3.42 -41.42 -19.65
CA LEU A 5 3.62 -40.71 -18.38
C LEU A 5 4.76 -39.67 -18.45
N LEU A 6 5.85 -40.01 -19.13
CA LEU A 6 6.97 -39.09 -19.30
C LEU A 6 6.60 -37.88 -20.16
N LEU A 7 5.83 -38.11 -21.24
CA LEU A 7 5.36 -37.04 -22.13
C LEU A 7 4.36 -36.12 -21.42
N THR A 8 3.46 -36.65 -20.58
CA THR A 8 2.53 -35.80 -19.83
C THR A 8 3.23 -34.97 -18.78
N VAL A 9 4.21 -35.52 -18.06
CA VAL A 9 5.03 -34.76 -17.10
C VAL A 9 5.82 -33.64 -17.78
N LEU A 10 6.44 -33.93 -18.94
CA LEU A 10 7.16 -32.93 -19.70
C LEU A 10 6.24 -31.80 -20.19
N LEU A 11 5.04 -32.16 -20.68
CA LEU A 11 4.05 -31.18 -21.14
C LEU A 11 3.56 -30.28 -19.99
N VAL A 12 3.32 -30.84 -18.79
CA VAL A 12 2.96 -30.07 -17.60
C VAL A 12 4.08 -29.10 -17.20
N TYR A 13 5.33 -29.52 -17.27
CA TYR A 13 6.47 -28.69 -16.90
C TYR A 13 6.67 -27.48 -17.84
N VAL A 14 6.41 -27.67 -19.15
CA VAL A 14 6.54 -26.60 -20.17
C VAL A 14 5.41 -25.58 -20.10
N VAL A 15 4.19 -26.00 -19.73
CA VAL A 15 3.01 -25.12 -19.69
C VAL A 15 2.83 -24.47 -18.32
N ALA A 16 3.50 -24.98 -17.27
CA ALA A 16 3.44 -24.38 -15.95
C ALA A 16 4.01 -22.95 -15.96
N PRO A 17 3.33 -21.97 -15.34
CA PRO A 17 3.89 -20.64 -15.19
C PRO A 17 5.14 -20.74 -14.31
N GLN A 18 6.31 -20.56 -14.93
CA GLN A 18 7.53 -20.38 -14.17
C GLN A 18 7.43 -19.06 -13.42
N GLN A 19 7.34 -19.14 -12.09
CA GLN A 19 7.40 -17.97 -11.24
C GLN A 19 8.78 -17.34 -11.44
N ALA A 20 8.83 -16.21 -12.14
CA ALA A 20 10.04 -15.42 -12.24
C ALA A 20 10.39 -14.91 -10.84
N ALA A 21 11.48 -15.41 -10.27
CA ALA A 21 12.03 -14.86 -9.05
C ALA A 21 12.58 -13.47 -9.39
N SER A 22 11.92 -12.41 -8.91
CA SER A 22 12.45 -11.06 -9.02
C SER A 22 13.81 -10.98 -8.31
N GLN A 23 14.77 -10.24 -8.88
CA GLN A 23 16.02 -9.98 -8.18
C GLN A 23 15.72 -9.27 -6.85
N THR A 24 16.27 -9.81 -5.77
CA THR A 24 16.13 -9.21 -4.44
C THR A 24 17.42 -8.48 -4.09
N PHE A 25 17.29 -7.31 -3.48
CA PHE A 25 18.43 -6.51 -3.03
C PHE A 25 18.78 -6.73 -1.55
N ASN A 26 18.16 -7.74 -0.91
CA ASN A 26 18.27 -8.00 0.54
C ASN A 26 17.98 -6.76 1.41
N VAL A 27 17.06 -5.90 0.96
CA VAL A 27 16.60 -4.71 1.69
C VAL A 27 15.28 -4.99 2.38
N GLY A 28 15.10 -4.44 3.59
CA GLY A 28 13.89 -4.63 4.39
C GLY A 28 13.82 -5.99 5.08
N GLN A 29 12.64 -6.32 5.62
CA GLN A 29 12.34 -7.59 6.29
C GLN A 29 10.92 -8.03 5.93
N PRO A 30 10.62 -9.34 5.94
CA PRO A 30 9.26 -9.82 5.76
C PRO A 30 8.31 -9.25 6.82
N VAL A 31 7.15 -8.77 6.38
CA VAL A 31 6.13 -8.21 7.28
C VAL A 31 5.23 -9.34 7.78
N THR A 32 4.97 -9.40 9.08
CA THR A 32 4.06 -10.39 9.65
C THR A 32 2.61 -10.04 9.36
N PRO A 33 1.70 -11.02 9.22
CA PRO A 33 0.27 -10.73 9.07
C PRO A 33 -0.31 -9.89 10.21
N ALA A 34 0.22 -10.04 11.44
CA ALA A 34 -0.17 -9.23 12.58
C ALA A 34 0.22 -7.76 12.42
N ALA A 35 1.43 -7.48 11.92
CA ALA A 35 1.89 -6.10 11.65
C ALA A 35 1.06 -5.44 10.55
N VAL A 36 0.72 -6.16 9.47
CA VAL A 36 -0.18 -5.63 8.43
C VAL A 36 -1.55 -5.25 9.00
N LYS A 37 -2.07 -6.05 9.93
CA LYS A 37 -3.37 -5.78 10.57
C LYS A 37 -3.34 -4.50 11.43
N GLU A 38 -2.20 -4.16 12.02
CA GLU A 38 -2.04 -2.99 12.88
C GLU A 38 -1.95 -1.68 12.09
N TRP A 39 -1.48 -1.72 10.83
CA TRP A 39 -1.43 -0.54 9.96
C TRP A 39 -2.81 0.03 9.61
N GLY A 40 -3.87 -0.73 9.86
CA GLY A 40 -5.25 -0.30 9.67
C GLY A 40 -5.77 -0.55 8.26
N VAL A 41 -6.85 0.15 7.92
CA VAL A 41 -7.57 0.00 6.65
C VAL A 41 -7.02 0.98 5.63
N ASN A 42 -6.71 0.48 4.43
CA ASN A 42 -6.43 1.34 3.29
C ASN A 42 -7.72 2.02 2.86
N ILE A 43 -7.68 3.34 2.69
CA ILE A 43 -8.81 4.10 2.17
C ILE A 43 -8.70 4.13 0.64
N SER A 44 -9.69 3.54 -0.05
CA SER A 44 -9.71 3.54 -1.51
C SER A 44 -10.12 4.92 -2.07
N PRO A 45 -9.91 5.20 -3.37
CA PRO A 45 -10.40 6.43 -3.99
C PRO A 45 -11.93 6.57 -3.98
N SER A 46 -12.68 5.45 -3.90
CA SER A 46 -14.13 5.45 -3.71
C SER A 46 -14.54 5.75 -2.27
N GLY A 47 -13.60 5.82 -1.33
CA GLY A 47 -13.84 6.07 0.10
C GLY A 47 -14.06 4.80 0.93
N ASP A 48 -13.93 3.61 0.33
CA ASP A 48 -14.04 2.35 1.07
C ASP A 48 -12.95 2.28 2.14
N GLY A 49 -13.32 1.86 3.35
CA GLY A 49 -12.42 1.81 4.50
C GLY A 49 -12.43 3.07 5.38
N LEU A 50 -13.12 4.16 4.99
CA LEU A 50 -13.30 5.29 5.90
C LEU A 50 -14.17 4.88 7.12
N PRO A 51 -13.77 5.24 8.35
CA PRO A 51 -14.64 5.06 9.50
C PRO A 51 -15.87 5.95 9.39
N ALA A 52 -16.97 5.55 10.02
CA ALA A 52 -18.15 6.39 10.12
C ALA A 52 -17.81 7.72 10.83
N GLY A 53 -18.28 8.83 10.26
CA GLY A 53 -18.05 10.15 10.81
C GLY A 53 -18.02 11.23 9.74
N GLY A 54 -17.59 12.43 10.16
CA GLY A 54 -17.46 13.58 9.30
C GLY A 54 -16.98 14.79 10.10
N SER A 55 -16.40 15.76 9.43
CA SER A 55 -16.01 17.03 10.02
C SER A 55 -16.18 18.14 8.98
N THR A 56 -16.16 19.39 9.42
CA THR A 56 -16.23 20.55 8.54
C THR A 56 -14.84 21.14 8.30
N ALA A 57 -14.67 21.85 7.19
CA ALA A 57 -13.44 22.58 6.93
C ALA A 57 -13.11 23.60 8.04
N THR A 58 -14.14 24.19 8.67
CA THR A 58 -13.97 25.12 9.80
C THR A 58 -13.39 24.42 11.03
N GLU A 59 -13.88 23.23 11.38
CA GLU A 59 -13.33 22.46 12.49
C GLU A 59 -11.90 21.97 12.17
N GLY A 60 -11.66 21.53 10.93
CA GLY A 60 -10.34 21.15 10.44
C GLY A 60 -9.31 22.29 10.55
N ARG A 61 -9.71 23.52 10.24
CA ARG A 61 -8.86 24.72 10.36
C ARG A 61 -8.32 24.89 11.78
N ARG A 62 -9.15 24.67 12.80
CA ARG A 62 -8.75 24.79 14.21
C ARG A 62 -7.65 23.77 14.56
N ILE A 63 -7.80 22.53 14.10
CA ILE A 63 -6.78 21.47 14.31
C ILE A 63 -5.50 21.82 13.55
N TYR A 64 -5.62 22.24 12.30
CA TYR A 64 -4.50 22.64 11.46
C TYR A 64 -3.66 23.74 12.12
N GLN A 65 -4.33 24.79 12.61
CA GLN A 65 -3.70 25.91 13.30
C GLN A 65 -2.90 25.48 14.54
N GLN A 66 -3.38 24.47 15.27
CA GLN A 66 -2.76 23.99 16.50
C GLN A 66 -1.61 23.00 16.26
N ARG A 67 -1.64 22.25 15.15
CA ARG A 67 -0.76 21.08 14.95
C ARG A 67 0.17 21.20 13.75
N CYS A 68 -0.17 21.96 12.73
CA CYS A 68 0.49 21.89 11.42
C CYS A 68 1.29 23.15 11.08
N THR A 69 0.80 24.32 11.53
CA THR A 69 1.31 25.63 11.12
C THR A 69 2.77 25.87 11.45
N ARG A 70 3.30 25.20 12.48
CA ARG A 70 4.72 25.26 12.86
C ARG A 70 5.68 24.89 11.71
N CYS A 71 5.24 24.04 10.78
CA CYS A 71 6.04 23.59 9.63
C CYS A 71 5.44 24.02 8.29
N HIS A 72 4.12 24.11 8.19
CA HIS A 72 3.44 24.33 6.91
C HIS A 72 2.90 25.76 6.73
N GLY A 73 3.08 26.65 7.71
CA GLY A 73 2.53 28.01 7.67
C GLY A 73 1.04 28.08 8.01
N ILE A 74 0.46 29.27 8.03
CA ILE A 74 -0.93 29.50 8.46
C ILE A 74 -1.93 28.93 7.47
N ASN A 75 -1.62 29.04 6.17
CA ASN A 75 -2.50 28.65 5.07
C ASN A 75 -2.09 27.31 4.45
N GLY A 76 -0.91 26.78 4.73
CA GLY A 76 -0.43 25.52 4.18
C GLY A 76 0.25 25.64 2.83
N THR A 77 0.55 26.87 2.42
CA THR A 77 1.17 27.19 1.12
C THR A 77 2.50 27.92 1.29
N GLU A 78 2.93 28.15 2.53
CA GLU A 78 4.14 28.91 2.84
C GLU A 78 5.42 28.04 2.85
N GLY A 79 5.30 26.74 2.57
CA GLY A 79 6.43 25.82 2.38
C GLY A 79 7.25 26.13 1.11
N PRO A 80 8.36 25.40 0.87
CA PRO A 80 9.26 25.67 -0.27
C PRO A 80 8.61 25.50 -1.64
N ASP A 81 7.45 24.85 -1.70
CA ASP A 81 6.72 24.57 -2.92
C ASP A 81 5.56 25.56 -3.07
N SER A 82 5.85 26.74 -3.63
CA SER A 82 4.82 27.69 -4.05
C SER A 82 4.19 27.21 -5.35
N VAL A 83 3.14 26.39 -5.24
CA VAL A 83 2.14 26.20 -6.30
C VAL A 83 0.82 26.84 -5.90
#